data_AF-A0A355F3M2-F1
#
_entry.id   AF-A0A355F3M2-F1
#
_cell.length_a   1.000
_cell.length_b   1.000
_cell.length_c   1.000
_cell.angle_alpha   90.00
_cell.angle_beta   90.00
_cell.angle_gamma   90.00
#
_symmetry.space_group_name_H-M   'P 1'
#
loop_
_entity.id
_entity.type
_entity.pdbx_description
1 polymer ?
#
loop_
_entity_poly.entity_id
_entity_poly.type
_entity_poly.pdbx_seq_one_letter_code
_entity_poly.pdbx_strand_id
1 'polypeptide(L)'
;MAVGAGGGWLTGRFSATADLDPGAGVTSMASAGKTDTFVARLAKTGDLRWVQRLGEAHYDAGTGLAADAEGGVWALSVQIERSGFRLDPESTDDRAALVHFNRDGAVQISRDLAGEGGLRALDLALDSAGNPCLAGAYRGKATVITGFEIAHVPGAGLTDALVARIVK
;
A
#
# COMPACT_ATOMS: atom_id res chain seq x y z
N MET A 1 -10.11 -0.83 1.79
CA MET A 1 -10.94 0.36 1.51
C MET A 1 -10.79 1.32 2.68
N ALA A 2 -10.75 2.62 2.42
CA ALA A 2 -10.82 3.65 3.46
C ALA A 2 -12.01 4.58 3.21
N VAL A 3 -12.52 5.23 4.26
CA VAL A 3 -13.64 6.18 4.18
C VAL A 3 -13.24 7.45 4.93
N GLY A 4 -13.66 8.61 4.42
CA GLY A 4 -13.29 9.90 4.98
C GLY A 4 -14.17 11.02 4.44
N ALA A 5 -13.79 12.26 4.73
CA ALA A 5 -14.59 13.41 4.33
C ALA A 5 -14.73 13.49 2.80
N GLY A 6 -15.97 13.43 2.31
CA GLY A 6 -16.29 13.59 0.88
C GLY A 6 -16.38 12.30 0.06
N GLY A 7 -16.13 11.12 0.65
CA GLY A 7 -16.29 9.83 -0.04
C GLY A 7 -15.38 8.74 0.50
N GLY A 8 -14.97 7.82 -0.37
CA GLY A 8 -14.14 6.67 -0.01
C GLY A 8 -12.96 6.47 -0.95
N TRP A 9 -12.09 5.54 -0.59
CA TRP A 9 -10.95 5.11 -1.37
C TRP A 9 -10.92 3.60 -1.50
N LEU A 10 -10.62 3.12 -2.70
CA LEU A 10 -10.45 1.72 -3.01
C LEU A 10 -9.01 1.45 -3.43
N THR A 11 -8.53 0.26 -3.08
CA THR A 11 -7.28 -0.27 -3.61
C THR A 11 -7.46 -1.74 -3.87
N GLY A 12 -6.55 -2.29 -4.65
CA GLY A 12 -6.50 -3.68 -5.03
C GLY A 12 -5.42 -3.86 -6.08
N ARG A 13 -5.61 -4.82 -6.97
CA ARG A 13 -4.71 -5.05 -8.11
C ARG A 13 -5.50 -5.25 -9.39
N PHE A 14 -4.86 -4.99 -10.51
CA PHE A 14 -5.38 -5.29 -11.85
C PHE A 14 -4.25 -5.82 -12.73
N SER A 15 -4.59 -6.52 -13.81
CA SER A 15 -3.64 -7.08 -14.78
C SER A 15 -4.04 -6.67 -16.19
N ALA A 16 -3.08 -6.64 -17.12
CA ALA A 16 -3.31 -6.17 -18.48
C ALA A 16 -3.99 -4.80 -18.48
N THR A 17 -4.93 -4.57 -19.40
CA THR A 17 -5.75 -3.36 -19.40
C THR A 17 -7.08 -3.63 -18.69
N ALA A 18 -7.43 -2.79 -17.73
CA ALA A 18 -8.67 -2.87 -16.97
C ALA A 18 -9.41 -1.53 -16.98
N ASP A 19 -10.73 -1.58 -16.89
CA ASP A 19 -11.56 -0.43 -16.56
C ASP A 19 -11.62 -0.28 -15.03
N LEU A 20 -11.19 0.87 -14.53
CA LEU A 20 -11.13 1.17 -13.10
C LEU A 20 -12.24 2.15 -12.65
N ASP A 21 -13.21 2.46 -13.52
CA ASP A 21 -14.42 3.17 -13.14
C ASP A 21 -15.47 2.15 -12.62
N PRO A 22 -15.91 2.25 -11.34
CA PRO A 22 -16.98 1.40 -10.82
C PRO A 22 -18.38 1.80 -11.32
N GLY A 23 -18.52 2.94 -12.00
CA GLY A 23 -19.75 3.45 -12.58
C GLY A 23 -19.97 3.04 -14.03
N ALA A 24 -20.71 3.87 -14.77
CA ALA A 24 -20.99 3.66 -16.20
C ALA A 24 -19.96 4.32 -17.13
N GLY A 25 -19.03 5.10 -16.58
CA GLY A 25 -17.91 5.65 -17.33
C GLY A 25 -16.87 4.59 -17.66
N VAL A 26 -15.84 4.97 -18.42
CA VAL A 26 -14.70 4.10 -18.73
C VAL A 26 -13.42 4.83 -18.36
N THR A 27 -12.67 4.27 -17.41
CA THR A 27 -11.33 4.73 -17.05
C THR A 27 -10.35 3.59 -17.28
N SER A 28 -9.92 3.46 -18.54
CA SER A 28 -9.05 2.37 -18.98
C SER A 28 -7.60 2.62 -18.59
N MET A 29 -6.98 1.65 -17.92
CA MET A 29 -5.60 1.73 -17.45
C MET A 29 -4.88 0.41 -17.74
N ALA A 30 -3.65 0.50 -18.27
CA ALA A 30 -2.79 -0.66 -18.51
C ALA A 30 -1.80 -0.85 -17.36
N SER A 31 -1.66 -2.11 -16.93
CA SER A 31 -0.63 -2.58 -16.00
C SER A 31 0.75 -2.45 -16.67
N ALA A 32 1.75 -1.95 -15.93
CA ALA A 32 3.14 -1.95 -16.34
C ALA A 32 3.85 -3.27 -16.01
N GLY A 33 3.30 -4.04 -15.07
CA GLY A 33 3.80 -5.35 -14.69
C GLY A 33 2.84 -6.49 -15.03
N LYS A 34 2.97 -7.57 -14.24
CA LYS A 34 2.03 -8.69 -14.30
C LYS A 34 0.70 -8.35 -13.64
N THR A 35 0.78 -7.70 -12.48
CA THR A 35 -0.34 -6.99 -11.86
C THR A 35 0.18 -5.70 -11.28
N ASP A 36 -0.64 -4.67 -11.29
CA ASP A 36 -0.33 -3.40 -10.65
C ASP A 36 -1.35 -3.08 -9.56
N THR A 37 -0.90 -2.37 -8.53
CA THR A 37 -1.78 -1.79 -7.53
C THR A 37 -2.53 -0.61 -8.14
N PHE A 38 -3.82 -0.47 -7.81
CA PHE A 38 -4.55 0.77 -8.08
C PHE A 38 -4.95 1.44 -6.76
N VAL A 39 -5.05 2.77 -6.76
CA VAL A 39 -5.67 3.55 -5.70
C VAL A 39 -6.70 4.46 -6.35
N ALA A 40 -7.98 4.27 -6.00
CA ALA A 40 -9.09 5.04 -6.56
C ALA A 40 -9.76 5.88 -5.48
N ARG A 41 -10.04 7.15 -5.77
CA ARG A 41 -10.90 8.02 -4.96
C ARG A 41 -12.30 8.03 -5.54
N LEU A 42 -13.28 7.83 -4.68
CA LEU A 42 -14.69 7.87 -5.01
C LEU A 42 -15.40 9.03 -4.30
N ALA A 43 -16.43 9.56 -4.94
CA ALA A 43 -17.44 10.41 -4.32
C ALA A 43 -18.27 9.61 -3.30
N LYS A 44 -19.05 10.29 -2.45
CA LYS A 44 -20.05 9.63 -1.58
C LYS A 44 -21.10 8.82 -2.36
N THR A 45 -21.36 9.20 -3.60
CA THR A 45 -22.27 8.53 -4.53
C THR A 45 -21.67 7.26 -5.14
N GLY A 46 -20.37 7.02 -4.97
CA GLY A 46 -19.63 5.93 -5.61
C GLY A 46 -18.94 6.34 -6.92
N ASP A 47 -19.22 7.53 -7.45
CA ASP A 47 -18.61 8.01 -8.70
C ASP A 47 -17.10 8.17 -8.58
N LEU A 48 -16.35 7.72 -9.60
CA LEU A 48 -14.90 7.87 -9.64
C LEU A 48 -14.51 9.36 -9.69
N ARG A 49 -13.56 9.76 -8.84
CA ARG A 49 -12.95 11.10 -8.86
C ARG A 49 -11.59 11.06 -9.54
N TRP A 50 -10.77 10.08 -9.18
CA TRP A 50 -9.49 9.80 -9.79
C TRP A 50 -9.05 8.38 -9.47
N VAL A 51 -8.13 7.86 -10.27
CA VAL A 51 -7.44 6.59 -10.00
C VAL A 51 -5.96 6.74 -10.36
N GLN A 52 -5.11 6.12 -9.55
CA GLN A 52 -3.65 6.11 -9.69
C GLN A 52 -3.15 4.67 -9.75
N ARG A 53 -2.14 4.42 -10.58
CA ARG A 53 -1.42 3.15 -10.67
C ARG A 53 -0.19 3.21 -9.79
N LEU A 54 0.05 2.16 -9.03
CA LEU A 54 1.29 1.91 -8.29
C LEU A 54 1.84 0.55 -8.73
N GLY A 55 3.15 0.46 -8.92
CA GLY A 55 3.81 -0.78 -9.35
C GLY A 55 4.64 -0.61 -10.62
N GLU A 56 5.55 -1.56 -10.80
CA GLU A 56 6.51 -1.62 -11.91
C GLU A 56 6.35 -2.93 -12.67
N ALA A 57 7.44 -3.63 -13.02
CA ALA A 57 7.39 -4.80 -13.90
C ALA A 57 6.89 -6.10 -13.24
N HIS A 58 6.66 -6.10 -11.92
CA HIS A 58 6.44 -7.29 -11.10
C HIS A 58 4.94 -7.54 -10.85
N TYR A 59 4.60 -8.36 -9.84
CA TYR A 59 3.23 -8.42 -9.32
C TYR A 59 3.12 -7.47 -8.14
N ASP A 60 2.29 -6.44 -8.26
CA ASP A 60 1.96 -5.54 -7.18
C ASP A 60 0.51 -5.73 -6.70
N ALA A 61 0.28 -5.51 -5.40
CA ALA A 61 -1.05 -5.49 -4.82
C ALA A 61 -1.20 -4.44 -3.71
N GLY A 62 -2.31 -3.70 -3.75
CA GLY A 62 -2.67 -2.79 -2.69
C GLY A 62 -3.20 -3.55 -1.48
N THR A 63 -2.58 -3.37 -0.31
CA THR A 63 -2.94 -4.12 0.92
C THR A 63 -3.64 -3.26 1.97
N GLY A 64 -3.32 -1.97 2.04
CA GLY A 64 -3.83 -1.07 3.08
C GLY A 64 -4.12 0.33 2.57
N LEU A 65 -5.15 0.96 3.15
CA LEU A 65 -5.49 2.36 2.93
C LEU A 65 -5.85 3.02 4.26
N ALA A 66 -5.36 4.23 4.49
CA ALA A 66 -5.78 5.05 5.61
C ALA A 66 -6.01 6.50 5.18
N ALA A 67 -7.27 6.95 5.27
CA ALA A 67 -7.65 8.32 4.94
C ALA A 67 -7.16 9.27 6.04
N ASP A 68 -6.63 10.43 5.64
CA ASP A 68 -6.23 11.47 6.59
C ASP A 68 -7.31 12.54 6.78
N ALA A 69 -7.10 13.41 7.77
CA ALA A 69 -8.03 14.48 8.11
C ALA A 69 -8.04 15.60 7.06
N GLU A 70 -6.96 15.74 6.29
CA GLU A 70 -6.81 16.72 5.20
C GLU A 70 -7.56 16.29 3.92
N GLY A 71 -8.12 15.07 3.90
CA GLY A 71 -8.88 14.51 2.79
C GLY A 71 -7.99 13.86 1.73
N GLY A 72 -6.73 13.58 2.03
CA GLY A 72 -5.84 12.68 1.31
C GLY A 72 -5.94 11.23 1.81
N VAL A 73 -5.00 10.39 1.34
CA VAL A 73 -4.93 8.97 1.71
C VAL A 73 -3.50 8.47 1.70
N TRP A 74 -3.17 7.66 2.69
CA TRP A 74 -2.00 6.80 2.65
C TRP A 74 -2.37 5.43 2.07
N ALA A 75 -1.54 4.91 1.18
CA ALA A 75 -1.71 3.64 0.51
C ALA A 75 -0.48 2.77 0.67
N LEU A 76 -0.72 1.48 0.95
CA LEU A 76 0.30 0.43 0.92
C LEU A 76 0.20 -0.38 -0.35
N SER A 77 1.33 -0.53 -1.03
CA SER A 77 1.53 -1.49 -2.11
C SER A 77 2.55 -2.52 -1.68
N VAL A 78 2.35 -3.79 -2.04
CA VAL A 78 3.36 -4.84 -1.90
C VAL A 78 3.71 -5.43 -3.25
N GLN A 79 5.00 -5.58 -3.51
CA GLN A 79 5.53 -6.38 -4.61
C GLN A 79 5.66 -7.83 -4.15
N ILE A 80 5.17 -8.77 -4.95
CA ILE A 80 5.31 -10.21 -4.79
C ILE A 80 5.89 -10.83 -6.07
N GLU A 81 6.70 -11.88 -5.94
CA GLU A 81 7.39 -12.52 -7.08
C GLU A 81 6.58 -13.64 -7.77
N ARG A 82 5.43 -14.05 -7.20
CA ARG A 82 4.66 -15.21 -7.68
C ARG A 82 3.24 -14.84 -8.11
N SER A 83 2.78 -15.51 -9.17
CA SER A 83 1.41 -15.45 -9.67
C SER A 83 0.45 -16.13 -8.67
N GLY A 84 -0.06 -15.34 -7.74
CA GLY A 84 -1.07 -15.80 -6.81
C GLY A 84 -0.96 -15.01 -5.52
N PHE A 85 -2.09 -14.56 -4.99
CA PHE A 85 -2.16 -14.03 -3.64
C PHE A 85 -2.00 -15.16 -2.60
N ARG A 86 -1.18 -16.18 -2.88
CA ARG A 86 -0.71 -17.06 -1.84
C ARG A 86 0.38 -16.28 -1.14
N LEU A 87 0.05 -15.89 0.08
CA LEU A 87 1.02 -15.44 1.05
C LEU A 87 2.09 -16.55 1.14
N ASP A 88 3.24 -16.34 0.52
CA ASP A 88 4.41 -17.19 0.72
C ASP A 88 5.18 -16.60 1.90
N PRO A 89 5.04 -17.16 3.11
CA PRO A 89 5.70 -16.62 4.29
C PRO A 89 7.23 -16.79 4.23
N GLU A 90 7.75 -17.52 3.23
CA GLU A 90 9.17 -17.82 3.07
C GLU A 90 9.88 -16.90 2.06
N SER A 91 9.16 -15.98 1.38
CA SER A 91 9.72 -15.06 0.39
C SER A 91 10.65 -14.01 1.03
N THR A 92 11.85 -13.84 0.48
CA THR A 92 12.82 -12.80 0.89
C THR A 92 12.78 -11.56 0.02
N ASP A 93 12.05 -11.61 -1.08
CA ASP A 93 12.05 -10.56 -2.11
C ASP A 93 10.81 -9.66 -2.02
N ASP A 94 9.90 -9.95 -1.08
CA ASP A 94 8.71 -9.14 -0.85
C ASP A 94 9.11 -7.71 -0.46
N ARG A 95 8.64 -6.74 -1.24
CA ARG A 95 8.86 -5.31 -0.99
C ARG A 95 7.54 -4.64 -0.68
N ALA A 96 7.56 -3.63 0.18
CA ALA A 96 6.42 -2.77 0.43
C ALA A 96 6.77 -1.33 0.08
N ALA A 97 5.80 -0.61 -0.46
CA ALA A 97 5.87 0.83 -0.68
C ALA A 97 4.71 1.52 0.03
N LEU A 98 5.00 2.68 0.61
CA LEU A 98 4.01 3.54 1.25
C LEU A 98 3.94 4.87 0.49
N VAL A 99 2.74 5.21 0.04
CA VAL A 99 2.50 6.39 -0.78
C VAL A 99 1.41 7.24 -0.13
N HIS A 100 1.66 8.53 0.01
CA HIS A 100 0.65 9.51 0.44
C HIS A 100 0.16 10.29 -0.78
N PHE A 101 -1.14 10.31 -1.00
CA PHE A 101 -1.80 11.13 -2.00
C PHE A 101 -2.58 12.25 -1.32
N ASN A 102 -2.53 13.45 -1.88
CA ASN A 102 -3.46 14.50 -1.50
C ASN A 102 -4.87 14.21 -2.04
N ARG A 103 -5.83 15.09 -1.70
CA ARG A 103 -7.23 14.95 -2.10
C ARG A 103 -7.45 14.85 -3.62
N ASP A 104 -6.59 15.49 -4.41
CA ASP A 104 -6.68 15.57 -5.86
C ASP A 104 -5.89 14.46 -6.57
N GLY A 105 -5.30 13.53 -5.80
CA GLY A 105 -4.58 12.38 -6.32
C GLY A 105 -3.12 12.66 -6.68
N ALA A 106 -2.57 13.81 -6.28
CA ALA A 106 -1.14 14.07 -6.42
C ALA A 106 -0.36 13.44 -5.26
N VAL A 107 0.71 12.71 -5.62
CA VAL A 107 1.64 12.10 -4.67
C VAL A 107 2.35 13.20 -3.89
N GLN A 108 2.24 13.16 -2.57
CA GLN A 108 2.97 14.02 -1.64
C GLN A 108 4.22 13.32 -1.11
N ILE A 109 4.11 12.03 -0.82
CA ILE A 109 5.19 11.20 -0.26
C ILE A 109 5.16 9.85 -0.98
N SER A 110 6.33 9.33 -1.33
CA SER A 110 6.53 7.93 -1.71
C SER A 110 7.76 7.39 -0.99
N ARG A 111 7.64 6.20 -0.40
CA ARG A 111 8.69 5.54 0.37
C ARG A 111 8.72 4.06 0.07
N ASP A 112 9.90 3.55 -0.27
CA ASP A 112 10.16 2.12 -0.23
C ASP A 112 10.44 1.71 1.21
N LEU A 113 9.74 0.67 1.66
CA LEU A 113 9.85 0.12 3.01
C LEU A 113 10.69 -1.17 3.05
N ALA A 114 11.22 -1.62 1.91
CA ALA A 114 12.00 -2.85 1.82
C ALA A 114 13.32 -2.74 2.60
N GLY A 115 13.43 -3.50 3.69
CA GLY A 115 14.70 -3.81 4.36
C GLY A 115 15.30 -5.12 3.85
N GLU A 116 16.56 -5.40 4.22
CA GLU A 116 17.12 -6.75 4.05
C GLU A 116 16.18 -7.78 4.72
N GLY A 117 15.78 -8.83 4.00
CA GLY A 117 14.99 -9.93 4.57
C GLY A 117 13.49 -9.95 4.24
N GLY A 118 13.00 -9.10 3.33
CA GLY A 118 11.60 -9.12 2.89
C GLY A 118 10.66 -8.48 3.93
N LEU A 119 9.95 -7.44 3.52
CA LEU A 119 8.95 -6.78 4.35
C LEU A 119 7.57 -6.97 3.74
N ARG A 120 6.66 -7.46 4.56
CA ARG A 120 5.26 -7.60 4.21
C ARG A 120 4.38 -6.70 5.07
N ALA A 121 4.03 -5.53 4.54
CA ALA A 121 3.01 -4.69 5.15
C ALA A 121 1.61 -5.21 4.76
N LEU A 122 0.82 -5.58 5.77
CA LEU A 122 -0.51 -6.16 5.58
C LEU A 122 -1.62 -5.13 5.77
N ASP A 123 -1.43 -4.19 6.69
CA ASP A 123 -2.45 -3.21 7.03
C ASP A 123 -1.82 -1.88 7.46
N LEU A 124 -2.61 -0.83 7.37
CA LEU A 124 -2.24 0.53 7.68
C LEU A 124 -3.36 1.26 8.44
N ALA A 125 -2.99 1.91 9.53
CA ALA A 125 -3.81 2.90 10.23
C ALA A 125 -3.06 4.22 10.36
N LEU A 126 -3.73 5.29 10.82
CA LEU A 126 -3.06 6.53 11.23
C LEU A 126 -3.16 6.69 12.75
N ASP A 127 -2.11 7.22 13.37
CA ASP A 127 -2.20 7.70 14.75
C ASP A 127 -2.95 9.04 14.85
N SER A 128 -3.12 9.56 16.07
CA SER A 128 -3.81 10.83 16.31
C SER A 128 -3.11 12.06 15.71
N ALA A 129 -1.84 11.93 15.33
CA ALA A 129 -1.07 12.97 14.65
C ALA A 129 -1.09 12.80 13.11
N GLY A 130 -1.81 11.80 12.59
CA GLY A 130 -1.91 11.50 11.17
C GLY A 130 -0.67 10.80 10.59
N ASN A 131 0.14 10.17 11.45
CA ASN A 131 1.30 9.40 11.06
C ASN A 131 0.89 7.95 10.74
N PRO A 132 1.39 7.36 9.64
CA PRO A 132 1.09 5.98 9.30
C PRO A 132 1.64 4.97 10.32
N CYS A 133 0.78 4.06 10.78
CA CYS A 133 1.08 2.90 11.61
C CYS A 133 0.83 1.63 10.80
N LEU A 134 1.88 0.84 10.60
CA LEU A 134 1.88 -0.38 9.80
C LEU A 134 1.80 -1.61 10.69
N ALA A 135 1.01 -2.59 10.27
CA ALA A 135 1.07 -3.95 10.77
C ALA A 135 1.50 -4.88 9.65
N GLY A 136 2.37 -5.84 9.96
CA GLY A 136 2.96 -6.71 8.94
C GLY A 136 3.76 -7.87 9.49
N ALA A 137 4.52 -8.50 8.60
CA ALA A 137 5.48 -9.53 8.92
C ALA A 137 6.81 -9.25 8.19
N TYR A 138 7.91 -9.74 8.75
CA TYR A 138 9.23 -9.67 8.13
C TYR A 138 10.02 -10.94 8.41
N ARG A 139 11.09 -11.17 7.65
CA ARG A 139 12.00 -12.31 7.86
C ARG A 139 13.42 -11.85 8.20
N GLY A 140 14.07 -12.63 9.08
CA GLY A 140 15.44 -12.39 9.50
C GLY A 140 15.58 -11.11 10.32
N LYS A 141 16.39 -10.17 9.84
CA LYS A 141 16.54 -8.86 10.47
C LYS A 141 15.77 -7.83 9.65
N ALA A 142 14.56 -7.45 10.07
CA ALA A 142 13.93 -6.29 9.46
C ALA A 142 14.77 -5.05 9.71
N THR A 143 15.36 -4.54 8.63
CA THR A 143 15.76 -3.14 8.58
C THR A 143 14.54 -2.38 8.10
N VAL A 144 13.60 -2.09 9.00
CA VAL A 144 12.55 -1.12 8.68
C VAL A 144 13.26 0.23 8.55
N ILE A 145 13.49 0.66 7.30
CA ILE A 145 14.01 1.98 7.03
C ILE A 145 12.90 2.96 7.39
N THR A 146 12.98 3.50 8.60
CA THR A 146 12.25 4.70 8.98
C THR A 146 13.24 5.73 9.47
N GLY A 147 13.00 6.98 9.10
CA GLY A 147 13.51 8.10 9.87
C GLY A 147 12.94 8.04 11.28
N PHE A 148 13.68 7.40 12.20
CA PHE A 148 13.65 7.60 13.65
C PHE A 148 12.61 6.80 14.47
N GLU A 149 12.86 5.50 14.67
CA GLU A 149 13.27 4.89 15.96
C GLU A 149 13.37 3.37 15.77
N ILE A 150 14.52 2.81 16.17
CA ILE A 150 14.82 1.40 15.98
C ILE A 150 14.17 0.60 17.12
N ALA A 151 12.98 0.05 16.89
CA ALA A 151 12.56 -1.11 17.66
C ALA A 151 13.14 -2.36 17.00
N HIS A 152 14.34 -2.79 17.43
CA HIS A 152 14.77 -4.17 17.16
C HIS A 152 13.78 -5.09 17.86
N VAL A 153 12.94 -5.77 17.10
CA VAL A 153 12.24 -6.95 17.60
C VAL A 153 13.12 -8.14 17.18
N PRO A 154 13.97 -8.69 18.06
CA PRO A 154 14.71 -9.89 17.73
C PRO A 154 13.70 -11.01 17.49
N GLY A 155 13.69 -11.50 16.26
CA GLY A 155 12.88 -12.63 15.88
C GLY A 155 13.38 -13.92 16.50
N ALA A 156 12.48 -14.74 17.03
CA ALA A 156 12.83 -16.07 17.54
C ALA A 156 12.70 -17.15 16.44
N GLY A 157 12.31 -16.78 15.22
CA GLY A 157 12.01 -17.69 14.12
C GLY A 157 12.33 -17.13 12.72
N LEU A 158 11.79 -17.77 11.68
CA LEU A 158 12.03 -17.38 10.28
C LEU A 158 11.18 -16.18 9.83
N THR A 159 10.03 -15.94 10.47
CA THR A 159 9.09 -14.87 10.16
C THR A 159 8.54 -14.30 11.47
N ASP A 160 8.57 -12.98 11.62
CA ASP A 160 8.15 -12.29 12.85
C ASP A 160 7.18 -11.15 12.53
N ALA A 161 6.33 -10.80 13.51
CA ALA A 161 5.35 -9.73 13.36
C ALA A 161 6.00 -8.36 13.48
N LEU A 162 5.60 -7.43 12.61
CA LEU A 162 5.99 -6.03 12.66
C LEU A 162 4.81 -5.14 13.06
N VAL A 163 5.06 -4.24 14.00
CA VAL A 163 4.27 -3.02 14.16
C VAL A 163 5.23 -1.83 14.10
N ALA A 164 5.00 -0.91 13.17
CA ALA A 164 5.87 0.26 12.99
C ALA A 164 5.04 1.53 12.87
N ARG A 165 5.51 2.62 13.49
CA ARG A 165 4.96 3.97 13.28
C ARG A 165 5.95 4.77 12.44
N ILE A 166 5.45 5.45 11.42
CA ILE A 166 6.23 6.25 10.47
C ILE A 166 5.91 7.71 10.71
N VAL A 167 6.88 8.47 11.20
CA VAL A 167 6.72 9.91 11.44
C VAL A 167 7.01 10.66 10.12
N LYS A 168 6.15 11.63 9.80
CA LYS A 168 6.29 12.50 8.61
C LYS A 168 7.51 13.41 8.69
#